data_AF-A0A846V035-F1
#
_entry.id   AF-A0A846V035-F1
#
_cell.length_a   1.000
_cell.length_b   1.000
_cell.length_c   1.000
_cell.angle_alpha   90.00
_cell.angle_beta   90.00
_cell.angle_gamma   90.00
#
_symmetry.space_group_name_H-M   'P 1'
#
loop_
_entity.id
_entity.type
_entity.pdbx_description
1 polymer ?
#
loop_
_entity_poly.entity_id
_entity_poly.type
_entity_poly.pdbx_seq_one_letter_code
_entity_poly.pdbx_strand_id
1 'polypeptide(L)'
;MIGIPSTGSLTQAVLTAVCFEGLSAETREGRKATLAIIDENGKVIERGPAVAQEAWNVTLACYKNFLVGQGHLRVFCGPPSAVN
;
A
#
# COMPACT_ATOMS: atom_id res chain seq x y z
N MET A 1 6.78 -17.57 12.27
CA MET A 1 5.65 -16.65 12.53
C MET A 1 6.14 -15.26 12.20
N ILE A 2 5.59 -14.59 11.18
CA ILE A 2 5.86 -13.16 10.97
C ILE A 2 5.22 -12.45 12.17
N GLY A 3 6.04 -11.87 13.04
CA GLY A 3 5.56 -11.05 14.15
C GLY A 3 4.88 -9.78 13.62
N ILE A 4 4.18 -9.06 14.50
CA ILE A 4 3.61 -7.75 14.13
C ILE A 4 4.78 -6.81 13.79
N PRO A 5 4.84 -6.26 12.56
CA PRO A 5 5.90 -5.31 12.20
C PRO A 5 5.81 -4.05 13.08
N SER A 6 6.96 -3.50 13.47
CA SER A 6 7.02 -2.18 14.09
C SER A 6 6.68 -1.09 13.06
N THR A 7 5.81 -0.14 13.43
CA THR A 7 5.43 1.01 12.60
C THR A 7 6.01 2.32 13.17
N GLY A 8 5.86 3.45 12.45
CA GLY A 8 6.26 4.79 12.94
C GLY A 8 7.67 5.23 12.54
N SER A 9 8.27 4.65 11.50
CA SER A 9 9.60 5.04 11.01
C SER A 9 9.63 6.33 10.17
N LEU A 10 8.48 6.80 9.66
CA LEU A 10 8.41 8.00 8.85
C LEU A 10 8.54 9.26 9.71
N THR A 11 9.38 10.21 9.27
CA THR A 11 9.61 11.45 10.01
C THR A 11 8.71 12.61 9.58
N GLN A 12 8.13 12.60 8.38
CA GLN A 12 7.34 13.74 7.88
C GLN A 12 5.87 13.40 7.64
N ALA A 13 5.50 12.13 7.81
CA ALA A 13 4.16 11.63 7.53
C ALA A 13 3.73 10.62 8.58
N VAL A 14 2.42 10.53 8.77
CA VAL A 14 1.74 9.53 9.58
C VAL A 14 0.89 8.69 8.63
N LEU A 15 1.02 7.37 8.72
CA LEU A 15 0.16 6.43 8.00
C LEU A 15 -0.80 5.79 9.00
N THR A 16 -2.07 5.73 8.61
CA THR A 16 -3.13 5.09 9.40
C THR A 16 -3.84 4.09 8.50
N ALA A 17 -4.21 2.94 9.05
CA ALA A 17 -5.03 1.98 8.34
C ALA A 17 -6.18 1.49 9.21
N VAL A 18 -7.38 1.43 8.63
CA VAL A 18 -8.58 0.90 9.27
C VAL A 18 -9.11 -0.25 8.41
N CYS A 19 -9.42 -1.38 9.03
CA CYS A 19 -9.74 -2.62 8.31
C CYS A 19 -10.86 -2.47 7.26
N PHE A 20 -11.82 -1.56 7.49
CA PHE A 20 -12.95 -1.30 6.59
C PHE A 20 -12.85 0.01 5.81
N GLU A 21 -11.89 0.90 6.11
CA GLU A 21 -11.72 2.19 5.40
C GLU A 21 -10.49 2.17 4.47
N GLY A 22 -9.47 1.38 4.78
CA GLY A 22 -8.23 1.28 4.01
C GLY A 22 -7.08 2.09 4.60
N LEU A 23 -6.10 2.40 3.76
CA LEU A 23 -4.86 3.11 4.09
C LEU A 23 -5.01 4.62 3.82
N SER A 24 -4.61 5.44 4.78
CA SER A 24 -4.63 6.90 4.73
C SER A 24 -3.28 7.48 5.15
N ALA A 25 -3.01 8.72 4.73
CA ALA A 25 -1.79 9.45 5.07
C ALA A 25 -2.07 10.91 5.46
N GLU A 26 -1.33 11.38 6.45
CA GLU A 26 -1.30 12.77 6.88
C GLU A 26 0.17 13.24 6.98
N THR A 27 0.40 14.53 6.86
CA THR A 27 1.71 15.10 7.22
C THR A 27 1.87 15.03 8.74
N ARG A 28 3.11 15.16 9.22
CA ARG A 28 3.39 15.25 10.67
C ARG A 28 2.55 16.32 11.37
N GLU A 29 2.19 17.39 10.65
CA GLU A 29 1.38 18.50 11.17
C GLU A 29 -0.15 18.26 11.05
N GLY A 30 -0.59 17.05 10.69
CA GLY A 30 -2.01 16.70 10.57
C GLY A 30 -2.70 17.24 9.32
N ARG A 31 -1.94 17.64 8.29
CA ARG A 31 -2.52 18.04 7.00
C ARG A 31 -2.74 16.81 6.13
N LYS A 32 -3.78 16.83 5.29
CA LYS A 32 -4.05 15.75 4.34
C LYS A 32 -2.82 15.51 3.44
N ALA A 33 -2.38 14.27 3.37
CA ALA A 33 -1.33 13.82 2.46
C ALA A 33 -1.87 12.73 1.53
N THR A 34 -1.10 12.38 0.50
CA THR A 34 -1.46 11.29 -0.41
C THR A 34 -0.24 10.46 -0.75
N LEU A 35 -0.46 9.19 -1.09
CA LEU A 35 0.60 8.30 -1.53
C LEU A 35 0.93 8.59 -2.99
N ALA A 36 2.20 8.34 -3.34
CA ALA A 36 2.71 8.43 -4.69
C ALA A 36 3.64 7.24 -4.95
N ILE A 37 3.58 6.71 -6.18
CA ILE A 37 4.57 5.78 -6.71
C ILE A 37 5.59 6.61 -7.48
N ILE A 38 6.85 6.43 -7.14
CA ILE A 38 7.98 7.14 -7.72
C ILE A 38 8.83 6.10 -8.43
N ASP A 39 9.15 6.34 -9.70
CA ASP A 39 10.05 5.47 -10.46
C ASP A 39 11.52 5.68 -10.04
N GLU A 40 12.40 4.87 -10.61
CA GLU A 40 13.84 4.92 -10.37
C GLU A 40 14.51 6.26 -10.74
N ASN A 41 13.87 7.09 -11.57
CA ASN A 41 14.37 8.40 -11.98
C ASN A 41 13.82 9.54 -11.09
N GLY A 42 13.06 9.21 -10.05
CA GLY A 42 12.44 10.20 -9.17
C GLY A 42 11.16 10.81 -9.73
N LYS A 43 10.62 10.29 -10.85
CA LYS A 43 9.37 10.77 -11.41
C LYS A 43 8.19 10.12 -10.69
N VAL A 44 7.23 10.95 -10.27
CA VAL A 44 5.94 10.45 -9.79
C VAL A 44 5.16 9.88 -10.96
N ILE A 45 4.95 8.56 -10.97
CA ILE A 45 4.20 7.86 -12.03
C ILE A 45 2.72 7.71 -11.71
N GLU A 46 2.38 7.62 -10.42
CA GLU A 46 1.00 7.60 -9.92
C GLU A 46 0.93 8.31 -8.58
N ARG A 47 -0.18 8.98 -8.28
CA ARG A 47 -0.43 9.60 -6.96
C ARG A 47 -1.91 9.74 -6.69
N GLY A 48 -2.29 9.82 -5.42
CA GLY A 48 -3.66 10.09 -5.03
C GLY A 48 -4.30 8.96 -4.22
N PRO A 49 -5.61 9.08 -3.93
CA PRO A 49 -6.36 8.08 -3.18
C PRO A 49 -6.31 6.67 -3.79
N ALA A 50 -6.24 6.56 -5.13
CA ALA A 50 -6.16 5.29 -5.83
C ALA A 50 -4.90 4.48 -5.44
N VAL A 51 -3.76 5.15 -5.26
CA VAL A 51 -2.51 4.51 -4.83
C VAL A 51 -2.65 3.93 -3.42
N ALA A 52 -3.30 4.68 -2.51
CA ALA A 52 -3.52 4.23 -1.15
C ALA A 52 -4.46 3.01 -1.09
N GLN A 53 -5.54 3.05 -1.86
CA GLN A 53 -6.48 1.94 -1.99
C GLN A 53 -5.80 0.69 -2.53
N GLU A 54 -5.00 0.81 -3.58
CA GLU A 54 -4.37 -0.33 -4.22
C GLU A 54 -3.28 -0.96 -3.34
N ALA A 55 -2.46 -0.13 -2.67
CA ALA A 55 -1.47 -0.60 -1.70
C ALA A 55 -2.12 -1.39 -0.54
N TRP A 56 -3.28 -0.91 -0.05
CA TRP A 56 -4.06 -1.60 0.96
C TRP A 56 -4.59 -2.94 0.45
N ASN A 57 -5.20 -2.96 -0.75
CA ASN A 57 -5.77 -4.16 -1.35
C ASN A 57 -4.73 -5.25 -1.57
N VAL A 58 -3.56 -4.92 -2.13
CA VAL A 58 -2.46 -5.85 -2.36
C VAL A 58 -1.95 -6.43 -1.03
N THR A 59 -1.77 -5.59 -0.02
CA THR A 59 -1.32 -6.02 1.33
C THR A 59 -2.34 -6.98 1.94
N LEU A 60 -3.62 -6.64 1.89
CA LEU A 60 -4.70 -7.46 2.44
C LEU A 60 -4.86 -8.79 1.69
N ALA A 61 -4.75 -8.78 0.36
CA ALA A 61 -4.78 -9.99 -0.46
C ALA A 61 -3.61 -10.92 -0.14
N CYS A 62 -2.40 -10.36 0.03
CA CYS A 62 -1.22 -11.13 0.44
C CYS A 62 -1.44 -11.81 1.79
N TYR A 63 -1.93 -11.06 2.78
CA TYR A 63 -2.24 -11.60 4.11
C TYR A 63 -3.33 -12.67 4.06
N LYS A 64 -4.42 -12.45 3.33
CA LYS A 64 -5.50 -13.44 3.18
C LYS A 64 -5.02 -14.71 2.47
N ASN A 65 -4.23 -14.58 1.40
CA ASN A 65 -3.66 -15.74 0.69
C ASN A 65 -2.73 -16.57 1.58
N PHE A 66 -1.96 -15.90 2.45
CA PHE A 66 -1.18 -16.58 3.49
C PHE A 66 -2.07 -17.36 4.45
N LEU A 67 -3.15 -16.74 4.97
CA LEU A 67 -4.09 -17.40 5.90
C LEU A 67 -4.84 -18.58 5.29
N VAL A 68 -5.19 -18.52 4.00
CA VAL A 68 -5.89 -19.60 3.29
C VAL A 68 -4.93 -20.76 2.95
N GLY A 69 -3.63 -20.63 3.26
CA GLY A 69 -2.65 -21.70 3.10
C GLY A 69 -2.31 -22.03 1.65
N GLN A 70 -2.54 -21.10 0.71
CA GLN A 70 -2.30 -21.35 -0.72
C GLN A 70 -0.81 -21.34 -1.09
N GLY A 71 0.11 -21.01 -0.19
CA GLY A 71 1.57 -21.04 -0.45
C GLY A 71 2.10 -20.00 -1.46
N HIS A 72 1.21 -19.24 -2.13
CA HIS A 72 1.58 -18.23 -3.12
C HIS A 72 1.90 -16.87 -2.47
N LEU A 73 3.11 -16.68 -1.94
CA LEU A 73 3.58 -15.42 -1.33
C LEU A 73 3.95 -14.33 -2.36
N ARG A 74 3.17 -14.18 -3.45
CA ARG A 74 3.32 -13.08 -4.39
C ARG A 74 1.96 -12.68 -4.96
N VAL A 75 1.47 -11.52 -4.55
CA VAL A 75 0.31 -10.86 -5.16
C VAL A 75 0.82 -9.84 -6.15
N PHE A 76 0.42 -9.98 -7.42
CA PHE A 76 0.74 -9.03 -8.47
C PHE A 76 -0.45 -8.10 -8.68
N CYS A 77 -0.19 -6.80 -8.62
CA CYS A 77 -1.05 -5.77 -9.20
C CYS A 77 -0.22 -5.04 -10.26
N GLY A 78 -0.80 -4.89 -11.45
CA GLY A 78 -0.18 -4.21 -12.57
C GLY A 78 -1.25 -3.72 -13.55
N PRO A 79 -0.87 -2.83 -14.49
CA PRO A 79 -1.78 -2.32 -15.50
C PRO A 79 -2.39 -3.48 -16.32
N PRO A 80 -3.60 -3.32 -16.87
CA PRO A 80 -4.19 -4.33 -17.73
C PRO A 80 -3.23 -4.65 -18.88
N SER A 81 -2.80 -5.91 -19.00
CA SER A 81 -2.06 -6.34 -20.19
C SER A 81 -3.00 -6.22 -21.38
N ALA A 82 -2.61 -5.44 -22.40
CA ALA A 82 -3.30 -5.46 -23.68
C ALA A 82 -3.28 -6.90 -24.20
N VAL A 83 -4.44 -7.56 -24.15
CA VAL A 83 -4.64 -8.87 -24.75
C VAL A 83 -4.65 -8.63 -26.26
N ASN A 84 -3.58 -9.03 -26.94
CA ASN A 84 -3.59 -9.24 -28.39
C ASN A 84 -4.30 -10.57 -28.69
#